data_AF-A0A2M9ZCA6-F1
#
_entry.id   AF-A0A2M9ZCA6-F1
#
_cell.length_a   1.000
_cell.length_b   1.000
_cell.length_c   1.000
_cell.angle_alpha   90.00
_cell.angle_beta   90.00
_cell.angle_gamma   90.00
#
_symmetry.space_group_name_H-M   'P 1'
#
loop_
_entity.id
_entity.type
_entity.pdbx_description
1 polymer ?
#
loop_
_entity_poly.entity_id
_entity_poly.type
_entity_poly.pdbx_seq_one_letter_code
_entity_poly.pdbx_strand_id
1 'polypeptide(L)'
;MKNLGIHFLYVTGILLCIIVFLLTYRWSADSNLVSYISFGATITSLFLGLIAIIYSIVSNISLNSSLGQLGSTSNTMTEVAKTIDQGTKQLFESIQKIPALVGKVESKVDESHRLLESFSSKEKAAEQETSVKEGVAGKGIKLEIEFIEKYIQVSSIYGIFSLYICAKSYITKKAFKLNEILNLRELDSFYYYFYAYIVSSSSTQLFKHSINDNIFNVFEMNEYLKDNIEGKLNQRISNQGDSVTQEYLNFKTTIDDYFK
;
A
#
# COMPACT_ATOMS: atom_id res chain seq x y z
N MET A 1 -21.21 53.34 -11.35
CA MET A 1 -21.31 52.88 -12.75
C MET A 1 -22.46 51.89 -12.95
N LYS A 2 -23.68 52.20 -12.46
CA LYS A 2 -24.84 51.29 -12.51
C LYS A 2 -25.96 51.77 -13.46
N ASN A 3 -25.91 53.04 -13.88
CA ASN A 3 -26.95 53.69 -14.71
C ASN A 3 -26.67 53.64 -16.22
N LEU A 4 -25.43 53.34 -16.65
CA LEU A 4 -25.06 53.35 -18.08
C LEU A 4 -25.72 52.19 -18.85
N GLY A 5 -25.88 51.02 -18.22
CA GLY A 5 -26.55 49.86 -18.84
C GLY A 5 -28.05 50.07 -19.05
N ILE A 6 -28.72 50.79 -18.13
CA ILE A 6 -30.15 51.12 -18.26
C ILE A 6 -30.35 52.16 -19.36
N HIS A 7 -29.51 53.20 -19.42
CA HIS A 7 -29.59 54.18 -20.49
C HIS A 7 -29.28 53.58 -21.86
N PHE A 8 -28.30 52.67 -21.97
CA PHE A 8 -28.02 51.95 -23.21
C PHE A 8 -29.23 51.11 -23.65
N LEU A 9 -29.81 50.31 -22.75
CA LEU A 9 -30.98 49.48 -23.08
C LEU A 9 -32.22 50.32 -23.45
N TYR A 10 -32.44 51.45 -22.78
CA TYR A 10 -33.53 52.38 -23.07
C TYR A 10 -33.36 53.09 -24.42
N VAL A 11 -32.17 53.63 -24.70
CA VAL A 11 -31.87 54.30 -25.97
C VAL A 11 -31.94 53.31 -27.14
N THR A 12 -31.41 52.10 -26.98
CA THR A 12 -31.54 51.04 -28.00
C THR A 12 -32.99 50.62 -28.20
N GLY A 13 -33.79 50.51 -27.12
CA GLY A 13 -35.21 50.19 -27.21
C GLY A 13 -36.02 51.25 -27.97
N ILE A 14 -35.84 52.54 -27.65
CA ILE A 14 -36.50 53.65 -28.36
C ILE A 14 -36.09 53.67 -29.83
N LEU A 15 -34.79 53.53 -30.12
CA LEU A 15 -34.28 53.51 -31.50
C LEU A 15 -34.93 52.37 -32.30
N LEU A 16 -35.05 51.18 -31.70
CA LEU A 16 -35.69 50.03 -32.33
C LEU A 16 -37.19 50.28 -32.57
N CYS A 17 -37.91 50.89 -31.63
CA CYS A 17 -39.31 51.28 -31.82
C CYS A 17 -39.47 52.27 -32.98
N ILE A 18 -38.59 53.27 -33.10
CA ILE A 18 -38.61 54.24 -34.21
C ILE A 18 -38.37 53.54 -35.55
N ILE A 19 -37.41 52.61 -35.61
CA ILE A 19 -37.12 51.81 -36.80
C ILE A 19 -38.34 50.98 -37.23
N VAL A 20 -39.01 50.31 -36.28
CA VAL A 20 -40.23 49.54 -36.56
C VAL A 20 -41.33 50.45 -37.09
N PHE A 21 -41.55 51.63 -36.50
CA PHE A 21 -42.59 52.56 -36.94
C PHE A 21 -42.34 53.09 -38.37
N LEU A 22 -41.09 53.43 -38.68
CA LEU A 22 -40.67 53.85 -40.03
C LEU A 22 -40.86 52.72 -41.06
N LEU A 23 -40.47 51.50 -40.69
CA LEU A 23 -40.69 50.31 -41.51
C LEU A 23 -42.18 50.11 -41.77
N THR A 24 -43.04 50.13 -40.74
CA THR A 24 -44.49 49.97 -40.85
C THR A 24 -45.13 50.99 -41.79
N TYR A 25 -44.74 52.28 -41.71
CA TYR A 25 -45.26 53.31 -42.61
C TYR A 25 -44.90 53.04 -44.07
N ARG A 26 -43.64 52.63 -44.34
CA ARG A 26 -43.17 52.30 -45.69
C ARG A 26 -43.74 50.97 -46.21
N TRP A 27 -44.01 50.02 -45.31
CA TRP A 27 -44.57 48.70 -45.57
C TRP A 27 -45.95 48.77 -46.25
N SER A 28 -46.75 49.79 -45.92
CA SER A 28 -48.08 49.97 -46.50
C SER A 28 -48.06 50.45 -47.97
N ALA A 29 -46.92 50.91 -48.49
CA ALA A 29 -46.84 51.56 -49.81
C ALA A 29 -46.39 50.64 -50.95
N ASP A 30 -45.75 49.50 -50.68
CA ASP A 30 -45.17 48.60 -51.70
C ASP A 30 -45.45 47.13 -51.39
N SER A 31 -46.35 46.49 -52.15
CA SER A 31 -46.80 45.12 -51.93
C SER A 31 -45.71 44.06 -52.19
N ASN A 32 -44.71 44.35 -53.03
CA ASN A 32 -43.66 43.37 -53.35
C ASN A 32 -42.71 43.18 -52.19
N LEU A 33 -42.35 44.27 -51.49
CA LEU A 33 -41.53 44.21 -50.28
C LEU A 33 -42.20 43.39 -49.17
N VAL A 34 -43.53 43.51 -49.02
CA VAL A 34 -44.33 42.71 -48.08
C VAL A 34 -44.23 41.21 -48.38
N SER A 35 -44.27 40.85 -49.66
CA SER A 35 -44.19 39.45 -50.08
C SER A 35 -42.83 38.83 -49.76
N TYR A 36 -41.74 39.53 -50.08
CA TYR A 36 -40.37 39.04 -49.81
C TYR A 36 -40.08 38.90 -48.32
N ILE A 37 -40.48 39.88 -47.50
CA ILE A 37 -40.25 39.81 -46.06
C ILE A 37 -41.12 38.74 -45.39
N SER A 38 -42.36 38.55 -45.85
CA SER A 38 -43.25 37.49 -45.35
C SER A 38 -42.74 36.10 -45.70
N PHE A 39 -42.18 35.94 -46.91
CA PHE A 39 -41.52 34.72 -47.33
C PHE A 39 -40.26 34.43 -46.49
N GLY A 40 -39.41 35.43 -46.31
CA GLY A 40 -38.22 35.32 -45.44
C GLY A 40 -38.59 34.97 -44.00
N ALA A 41 -39.60 35.62 -43.43
CA ALA A 41 -40.11 35.34 -42.09
C ALA A 41 -40.63 33.89 -41.95
N THR A 42 -41.27 33.36 -42.98
CA THR A 42 -41.74 31.95 -43.01
C THR A 42 -40.55 30.97 -43.00
N ILE A 43 -39.51 31.24 -43.80
CA ILE A 43 -38.27 30.44 -43.80
C ILE A 43 -37.60 30.51 -42.42
N THR A 44 -37.47 31.69 -41.82
CA THR A 44 -36.90 31.85 -40.48
C THR A 44 -37.68 31.06 -39.43
N SER A 45 -39.02 31.06 -39.50
CA SER A 45 -39.86 30.26 -38.60
C SER A 45 -39.63 28.76 -38.77
N LEU A 46 -39.45 28.29 -40.01
CA LEU A 46 -39.14 26.90 -40.30
C LEU A 46 -37.77 26.51 -39.71
N PHE A 47 -36.74 27.34 -39.89
CA PHE A 47 -35.41 27.12 -39.30
C PHE A 47 -35.44 27.13 -37.77
N LEU A 48 -36.21 28.03 -37.15
CA LEU A 48 -36.32 28.09 -35.70
C LEU A 48 -37.01 26.82 -35.14
N GLY A 49 -38.02 26.32 -35.84
CA GLY A 49 -38.65 25.03 -35.56
C GLY A 49 -37.67 23.86 -35.70
N LEU A 50 -36.83 23.86 -36.74
CA LEU A 50 -35.79 22.85 -36.92
C LEU A 50 -34.77 22.86 -35.78
N ILE A 51 -34.28 24.03 -35.38
CA ILE A 51 -33.34 24.16 -34.25
C ILE A 51 -33.99 23.64 -32.96
N ALA A 52 -35.27 23.93 -32.72
CA ALA A 52 -36.00 23.42 -31.57
C ALA A 52 -36.10 21.89 -31.58
N ILE A 53 -36.36 21.27 -32.74
CA ILE A 53 -36.38 19.81 -32.90
C ILE A 53 -34.99 19.22 -32.61
N ILE A 54 -33.92 19.79 -33.19
CA ILE A 54 -32.55 19.33 -32.95
C ILE A 54 -32.19 19.42 -31.47
N TYR A 55 -32.48 20.56 -30.82
CA TYR A 55 -32.19 20.75 -29.41
C TYR A 55 -32.97 19.77 -28.54
N SER A 56 -34.24 19.49 -28.87
CA SER A 56 -35.05 18.47 -28.19
C SER A 56 -34.42 17.07 -28.31
N ILE A 57 -33.95 16.68 -29.50
CA ILE A 57 -33.26 15.40 -29.72
C ILE A 57 -31.97 15.33 -28.89
N VAL A 58 -31.13 16.36 -28.95
CA VAL A 58 -29.87 16.41 -28.19
C VAL A 58 -30.14 16.33 -26.69
N SER A 59 -31.12 17.11 -26.19
CA SER A 59 -31.55 17.08 -24.80
C SER A 59 -32.01 15.68 -24.38
N ASN A 60 -32.79 15.00 -25.23
CA ASN A 60 -33.26 13.65 -24.95
C ASN A 60 -32.13 12.62 -24.91
N ILE A 61 -31.14 12.72 -25.82
CA ILE A 61 -29.94 11.87 -25.81
C ILE A 61 -29.13 12.09 -24.52
N SER A 62 -28.91 13.34 -24.12
CA SER A 62 -28.21 13.68 -22.88
C SER A 62 -28.95 13.13 -21.67
N LEU A 63 -30.27 13.28 -21.59
CA LEU A 63 -31.09 12.72 -20.51
C LEU A 63 -31.00 11.19 -20.43
N ASN A 64 -31.07 10.49 -21.58
CA ASN A 64 -30.92 9.04 -21.61
C ASN A 64 -29.53 8.58 -21.15
N SER A 65 -28.48 9.32 -21.52
CA SER A 65 -27.12 9.05 -21.05
C SER A 65 -27.01 9.24 -19.53
N SER A 66 -27.54 10.34 -18.99
CA SER A 66 -27.57 10.58 -17.54
C SER A 66 -28.37 9.52 -16.80
N LEU A 67 -29.50 9.06 -17.34
CA LEU A 67 -30.30 7.99 -16.75
C LEU A 67 -29.54 6.65 -16.76
N GLY A 68 -28.80 6.36 -17.84
CA GLY A 68 -27.92 5.19 -17.92
C GLY A 68 -26.80 5.22 -16.87
N GLN A 69 -26.15 6.37 -16.70
CA GLN A 69 -25.14 6.58 -15.66
C GLN A 69 -25.71 6.48 -14.24
N LEU A 70 -26.94 6.96 -14.02
CA LEU A 70 -27.62 6.82 -12.74
C LEU A 70 -27.93 5.35 -12.43
N GLY A 71 -28.38 4.59 -13.44
CA GLY A 71 -28.61 3.15 -13.34
C GLY A 71 -27.32 2.38 -13.00
N SER A 72 -26.21 2.66 -13.68
CA SER A 72 -24.92 2.02 -13.38
C SER A 72 -24.43 2.37 -11.97
N THR A 73 -24.53 3.65 -11.57
CA THR A 73 -24.16 4.12 -10.22
C THR A 73 -24.99 3.41 -9.15
N SER A 74 -26.29 3.25 -9.37
CA SER A 74 -27.19 2.52 -8.47
C SER A 74 -26.81 1.04 -8.33
N ASN A 75 -26.41 0.40 -9.43
CA ASN A 75 -25.93 -0.98 -9.40
C ASN A 75 -24.63 -1.10 -8.61
N THR A 76 -23.67 -0.20 -8.83
CA THR A 76 -22.42 -0.17 -8.04
C THR A 76 -22.70 0.07 -6.56
N MET A 77 -23.63 0.96 -6.22
CA MET A 77 -24.03 1.21 -4.83
C MET A 77 -24.65 -0.04 -4.17
N THR A 78 -25.46 -0.79 -4.93
CA THR A 78 -26.04 -2.06 -4.46
C THR A 78 -24.97 -3.11 -4.24
N GLU A 79 -23.98 -3.19 -5.12
CA GLU A 79 -22.84 -4.10 -4.97
C GLU A 79 -21.99 -3.76 -3.75
N VAL A 80 -21.66 -2.48 -3.55
CA VAL A 80 -20.97 -1.98 -2.35
C VAL A 80 -21.73 -2.31 -1.07
N ALA A 81 -23.05 -2.10 -1.05
CA ALA A 81 -23.88 -2.44 0.10
C ALA A 81 -23.83 -3.94 0.41
N LYS A 82 -23.82 -4.80 -0.61
CA LYS A 82 -23.67 -6.25 -0.45
C LYS A 82 -22.29 -6.62 0.11
N THR A 83 -21.22 -5.99 -0.37
CA THR A 83 -19.86 -6.21 0.15
C THR A 83 -19.77 -5.79 1.62
N ILE A 84 -20.39 -4.68 2.01
CA ILE A 84 -20.47 -4.23 3.41
C ILE A 84 -21.23 -5.25 4.27
N ASP A 85 -22.38 -5.75 3.81
CA ASP A 85 -23.14 -6.79 4.53
C ASP A 85 -22.32 -8.06 4.73
N GLN A 86 -21.63 -8.53 3.68
CA GLN A 86 -20.75 -9.69 3.75
C GLN A 86 -19.56 -9.47 4.70
N GLY A 87 -18.90 -8.31 4.62
CA GLY A 87 -17.81 -7.97 5.53
C GLY A 87 -18.27 -7.90 6.97
N THR A 88 -19.45 -7.34 7.22
CA THR A 88 -20.05 -7.27 8.57
C THR A 88 -20.36 -8.67 9.12
N LYS A 89 -20.89 -9.58 8.29
CA LYS A 89 -21.10 -10.98 8.67
C LYS A 89 -19.80 -11.69 9.03
N GLN A 90 -18.76 -11.53 8.21
CA GLN A 90 -17.44 -12.12 8.47
C GLN A 90 -16.79 -11.56 9.75
N LEU A 91 -16.97 -10.27 10.03
CA LEU A 91 -16.54 -9.66 11.29
C LEU A 91 -17.28 -10.27 12.47
N PHE A 92 -18.59 -10.44 12.37
CA PHE A 92 -19.38 -11.07 13.42
C PHE A 92 -18.96 -12.52 13.68
N GLU A 93 -18.73 -13.32 12.63
CA GLU A 93 -18.18 -14.67 12.77
C GLU A 93 -16.79 -14.69 13.41
N SER A 94 -15.93 -13.74 13.04
CA SER A 94 -14.60 -13.59 13.64
C SER A 94 -14.70 -13.26 15.13
N ILE A 95 -15.60 -12.35 15.51
CA ILE A 95 -15.85 -11.99 16.91
C ILE A 95 -16.37 -13.20 17.71
N GLN A 96 -17.24 -14.03 17.13
CA GLN A 96 -17.71 -15.25 17.80
C GLN A 96 -16.61 -16.29 18.05
N LYS A 97 -15.54 -16.28 17.25
CA LYS A 97 -14.40 -17.20 17.43
C LYS A 97 -13.42 -16.73 18.53
N ILE A 98 -13.48 -15.47 18.94
CA ILE A 98 -12.57 -14.90 19.96
C ILE A 98 -12.67 -15.66 21.30
N PRO A 99 -13.85 -15.89 21.91
CA PRO A 99 -13.93 -16.63 23.17
C PRO A 99 -13.34 -18.03 23.10
N ALA A 100 -13.53 -18.74 21.97
CA ALA A 100 -12.97 -20.07 21.77
C ALA A 100 -11.43 -20.05 21.67
N LEU A 101 -10.87 -19.03 21.00
CA LEU A 101 -9.42 -18.82 20.94
C LEU A 101 -8.85 -18.45 22.31
N VAL A 102 -9.54 -17.60 23.08
CA VAL A 102 -9.15 -17.22 24.44
C VAL A 102 -9.15 -18.45 25.35
N GLY A 103 -10.21 -19.26 25.35
CA GLY A 103 -10.25 -20.50 26.15
C GLY A 103 -9.17 -21.52 25.76
N LYS A 104 -8.80 -21.57 24.47
CA LYS A 104 -7.69 -22.41 24.00
C LYS A 104 -6.33 -21.90 24.48
N VAL A 105 -6.15 -20.57 24.54
CA VAL A 105 -4.95 -19.95 25.12
C VAL A 105 -4.88 -20.20 26.62
N GLU A 106 -5.97 -20.00 27.36
CA GLU A 106 -6.05 -20.31 28.80
C GLU A 106 -5.66 -21.77 29.07
N SER A 107 -6.25 -22.72 28.34
CA SER A 107 -5.91 -24.14 28.47
C SER A 107 -4.44 -24.44 28.17
N LYS A 108 -3.83 -23.77 27.18
CA LYS A 108 -2.41 -23.94 26.84
C LYS A 108 -1.49 -23.31 27.88
N VAL A 109 -1.88 -22.19 28.46
CA VAL A 109 -1.17 -21.52 29.56
C VAL A 109 -1.23 -22.41 30.81
N ASP A 110 -2.39 -22.98 31.15
CA ASP A 110 -2.54 -23.92 32.27
C ASP A 110 -1.69 -25.18 32.06
N GLU A 111 -1.70 -25.75 30.85
CA GLU A 111 -0.86 -26.89 30.50
C GLU A 111 0.63 -26.55 30.64
N SER A 112 1.04 -25.35 30.22
CA SER A 112 2.41 -24.86 30.39
C SER A 112 2.78 -24.69 31.86
N HIS A 113 1.88 -24.16 32.69
CA HIS A 113 2.09 -24.00 34.13
C HIS A 113 2.26 -25.35 34.83
N ARG A 114 1.43 -26.34 34.47
CA ARG A 114 1.54 -27.72 34.99
C ARG A 114 2.83 -28.40 34.57
N LEU A 115 3.30 -28.18 33.33
CA LEU A 115 4.59 -28.70 32.88
C LEU A 115 5.73 -28.08 33.71
N LEU A 116 5.73 -26.76 33.91
CA LEU A 116 6.72 -26.06 34.74
C LEU A 116 6.73 -26.56 36.19
N GLU A 117 5.55 -26.78 36.77
CA GLU A 117 5.42 -27.35 38.12
C GLU A 117 5.94 -28.80 38.19
N SER A 118 5.74 -29.60 37.14
CA SER A 118 6.30 -30.96 37.01
C SER A 118 7.84 -30.98 36.89
N PHE A 119 8.43 -29.93 36.31
CA PHE A 119 9.88 -29.76 36.30
C PHE A 119 10.41 -29.35 37.67
N SER A 120 9.74 -28.41 38.35
CA SER A 120 10.14 -27.94 39.69
C SER A 120 10.00 -29.03 40.78
N SER A 121 9.01 -29.91 40.66
CA SER A 121 8.82 -31.04 41.58
C SER A 121 9.78 -32.21 41.33
N LYS A 122 10.30 -32.39 40.10
CA LYS A 122 11.38 -33.35 39.82
C LYS A 122 12.74 -32.90 40.36
N GLU A 123 12.97 -31.61 40.51
CA GLU A 123 14.21 -31.05 41.08
C GLU A 123 14.31 -31.34 42.59
N LYS A 124 13.17 -31.32 43.33
CA LYS A 124 13.13 -31.63 44.77
C LYS A 124 13.22 -33.12 45.12
N ALA A 125 12.97 -34.02 44.18
CA ALA A 125 13.08 -35.47 44.39
C ALA A 125 14.51 -36.01 44.12
N ALA A 126 15.38 -35.20 43.50
CA ALA A 126 16.73 -35.60 43.11
C ALA A 126 17.83 -35.14 44.10
N GLU A 127 17.48 -34.43 45.19
CA GLU A 127 18.46 -33.85 46.14
C GLU A 127 18.83 -34.76 47.33
N GLN A 128 18.30 -35.98 47.45
CA GLN A 128 18.64 -36.87 48.59
C GLN A 128 19.59 -38.04 48.29
N GLU A 129 20.00 -38.26 47.04
CA GLU A 129 21.04 -39.23 46.73
C GLU A 129 21.95 -38.68 45.64
N THR A 130 23.13 -38.17 46.03
CA THR A 130 24.45 -38.52 45.46
C THR A 130 25.45 -37.40 45.77
N SER A 131 26.24 -37.61 46.81
CA SER A 131 27.49 -36.90 47.07
C SER A 131 28.61 -37.45 46.17
N VAL A 132 28.68 -37.08 44.88
CA VAL A 132 29.91 -37.26 44.06
C VAL A 132 30.00 -36.23 42.93
N LYS A 133 30.98 -35.32 43.05
CA LYS A 133 31.77 -34.61 42.01
C LYS A 133 31.09 -33.62 41.02
N GLU A 134 31.53 -32.37 41.16
CA GLU A 134 31.92 -31.40 40.12
C GLU A 134 31.07 -31.24 38.84
N GLY A 135 30.33 -30.12 38.80
CA GLY A 135 30.42 -29.10 37.75
C GLY A 135 29.80 -29.38 36.37
N VAL A 136 28.63 -28.80 36.09
CA VAL A 136 28.25 -28.33 34.74
C VAL A 136 27.34 -27.09 34.86
N ALA A 137 27.91 -25.92 34.60
CA ALA A 137 27.19 -24.72 34.22
C ALA A 137 26.34 -24.99 32.95
N GLY A 138 25.16 -24.38 32.86
CA GLY A 138 24.20 -24.58 31.78
C GLY A 138 24.83 -24.67 30.37
N LYS A 139 24.76 -25.86 29.78
CA LYS A 139 25.09 -26.07 28.37
C LYS A 139 24.02 -25.39 27.52
N GLY A 140 24.31 -24.17 27.07
CA GLY A 140 23.66 -23.61 25.89
C GLY A 140 23.79 -24.60 24.74
N ILE A 141 22.69 -24.85 24.03
CA ILE A 141 22.69 -25.66 22.81
C ILE A 141 23.60 -24.94 21.82
N LYS A 142 24.84 -25.42 21.68
CA LYS A 142 25.80 -24.86 20.73
C LYS A 142 25.36 -25.33 19.35
N LEU A 143 24.88 -24.39 18.53
CA LEU A 143 24.55 -24.66 17.12
C LEU A 143 25.71 -25.38 16.44
N GLU A 144 25.40 -26.51 15.81
CA GLU A 144 26.37 -27.24 15.00
C GLU A 144 26.77 -26.38 13.79
N ILE A 145 28.06 -26.31 13.50
CA ILE A 145 28.60 -25.52 12.38
C ILE A 145 27.96 -25.96 11.07
N GLU A 146 27.72 -27.27 10.89
CA GLU A 146 27.07 -27.85 9.72
C GLU A 146 25.67 -27.27 9.48
N PHE A 147 24.91 -27.00 10.54
CA PHE A 147 23.61 -26.34 10.41
C PHE A 147 23.76 -24.93 9.85
N ILE A 148 24.71 -24.14 10.35
CA ILE A 148 24.92 -22.75 9.93
C ILE A 148 25.37 -22.72 8.47
N GLU A 149 26.28 -23.61 8.09
CA GLU A 149 26.73 -23.75 6.70
C GLU A 149 25.58 -24.09 5.77
N LYS A 150 24.77 -25.12 6.13
CA LYS A 150 23.61 -25.52 5.34
C LYS A 150 22.58 -24.39 5.27
N TYR A 151 22.35 -23.68 6.37
CA TYR A 151 21.44 -22.55 6.44
C TYR A 151 21.84 -21.45 5.45
N ILE A 152 23.11 -21.02 5.47
CA ILE A 152 23.63 -20.01 4.54
C ILE A 152 23.56 -20.53 3.10
N GLN A 153 23.86 -21.81 2.85
CA GLN A 153 23.85 -22.40 1.52
C GLN A 153 22.46 -22.43 0.88
N VAL A 154 21.42 -22.79 1.63
CA VAL A 154 20.03 -22.84 1.12
C VAL A 154 19.36 -21.48 1.08
N SER A 155 20.00 -20.44 1.62
CA SER A 155 19.45 -19.10 1.68
C SER A 155 19.51 -18.39 0.33
N SER A 156 18.52 -17.53 0.10
CA SER A 156 18.53 -16.63 -1.05
C SER A 156 19.65 -15.60 -0.90
N ILE A 157 20.05 -14.96 -2.01
CA ILE A 157 21.03 -13.88 -1.97
C ILE A 157 20.61 -12.74 -1.04
N TYR A 158 19.33 -12.35 -1.06
CA TYR A 158 18.78 -11.32 -0.17
C TYR A 158 18.67 -11.77 1.29
N GLY A 159 18.50 -13.08 1.52
CA GLY A 159 18.62 -13.67 2.85
C GLY A 159 20.03 -13.55 3.41
N ILE A 160 21.04 -13.85 2.58
CA ILE A 160 22.45 -13.67 2.95
C ILE A 160 22.77 -12.18 3.18
N PHE A 161 22.24 -11.26 2.36
CA PHE A 161 22.35 -9.82 2.64
C PHE A 161 21.70 -9.42 3.96
N SER A 162 20.55 -10.01 4.32
CA SER A 162 19.88 -9.77 5.60
C SER A 162 20.76 -10.19 6.79
N LEU A 163 21.39 -11.36 6.71
CA LEU A 163 22.37 -11.83 7.70
C LEU A 163 23.60 -10.94 7.75
N TYR A 164 24.07 -10.48 6.59
CA TYR A 164 25.22 -9.59 6.47
C TYR A 164 24.97 -8.23 7.13
N ILE A 165 23.79 -7.62 6.91
CA ILE A 165 23.37 -6.38 7.59
C ILE A 165 23.39 -6.58 9.11
N CYS A 166 22.85 -7.70 9.59
CA CYS A 166 22.86 -8.02 11.03
C CYS A 166 24.29 -8.19 11.57
N ALA A 167 25.19 -8.81 10.79
CA ALA A 167 26.59 -8.96 11.16
C ALA A 167 27.30 -7.62 11.22
N LYS A 168 27.05 -6.71 10.28
CA LYS A 168 27.60 -5.35 10.29
C LYS A 168 27.12 -4.55 11.49
N SER A 169 25.83 -4.62 11.81
CA SER A 169 25.28 -4.01 13.04
C SER A 169 25.97 -4.54 14.30
N TYR A 170 26.16 -5.86 14.40
CA TYR A 170 26.82 -6.49 15.55
C TYR A 170 28.31 -6.12 15.69
N ILE A 171 29.05 -6.08 14.58
CA ILE A 171 30.49 -5.77 14.54
C ILE A 171 30.72 -4.29 14.87
N THR A 172 29.91 -3.40 14.30
CA THR A 172 30.06 -1.94 14.45
C THR A 172 29.36 -1.38 15.68
N LYS A 173 28.55 -2.20 16.37
CA LYS A 173 27.68 -1.80 17.48
C LYS A 173 26.73 -0.65 17.11
N LYS A 174 26.42 -0.51 15.82
CA LYS A 174 25.53 0.51 15.27
C LYS A 174 24.15 -0.11 15.04
N ALA A 175 23.14 0.46 15.70
CA ALA A 175 21.74 0.14 15.40
C ALA A 175 21.36 0.68 14.02
N PHE A 176 20.38 0.05 13.36
CA PHE A 176 20.01 0.42 11.99
C PHE A 176 18.51 0.43 11.77
N LYS A 177 18.05 1.22 10.82
CA LYS A 177 16.71 1.08 10.26
C LYS A 177 16.79 0.42 8.90
N LEU A 178 16.02 -0.64 8.72
CA LEU A 178 16.10 -1.45 7.52
C LEU A 178 15.69 -0.66 6.26
N ASN A 179 14.67 0.20 6.36
CA ASN A 179 14.23 1.05 5.26
C ASN A 179 15.32 2.04 4.83
N GLU A 180 16.07 2.65 5.75
CA GLU A 180 17.16 3.56 5.40
C GLU A 180 18.23 2.88 4.53
N ILE A 181 18.49 1.58 4.71
CA ILE A 181 19.44 0.81 3.91
C ILE A 181 18.85 0.44 2.54
N LEU A 182 17.59 0.00 2.49
CA LEU A 182 16.95 -0.49 1.25
C LEU A 182 16.58 0.65 0.31
N ASN A 183 16.14 1.79 0.83
CA ASN A 183 15.78 2.98 0.06
C ASN A 183 16.97 3.55 -0.74
N LEU A 184 18.22 3.32 -0.28
CA LEU A 184 19.43 3.78 -0.99
C LEU A 184 19.63 3.13 -2.36
N ARG A 185 18.91 2.04 -2.64
CA ARG A 185 19.00 1.27 -3.89
C ARG A 185 17.64 0.93 -4.50
N GLU A 186 16.57 1.60 -4.07
CA GLU A 186 15.19 1.33 -4.54
C GLU A 186 14.74 -0.12 -4.28
N LEU A 187 15.25 -0.76 -3.22
CA LEU A 187 14.85 -2.12 -2.80
C LEU A 187 13.63 -2.14 -1.85
N ASP A 188 12.82 -1.09 -1.84
CA ASP A 188 11.70 -0.92 -0.91
C ASP A 188 10.65 -2.03 -1.03
N SER A 189 10.48 -2.54 -2.26
CA SER A 189 9.59 -3.67 -2.55
C SER A 189 10.00 -4.96 -1.83
N PHE A 190 11.27 -5.08 -1.43
CA PHE A 190 11.80 -6.22 -0.68
C PHE A 190 11.82 -5.99 0.84
N TYR A 191 11.31 -4.87 1.36
CA TYR A 191 11.35 -4.55 2.80
C TYR A 191 10.83 -5.70 3.67
N TYR A 192 9.62 -6.19 3.38
CA TYR A 192 9.02 -7.27 4.16
C TYR A 192 9.78 -8.59 4.05
N TYR A 193 10.47 -8.82 2.93
CA TYR A 193 11.32 -9.99 2.76
C TYR A 193 12.52 -9.94 3.71
N PHE A 194 13.26 -8.84 3.70
CA PHE A 194 14.40 -8.64 4.60
C PHE A 194 13.96 -8.67 6.07
N TYR A 195 12.87 -7.97 6.40
CA TYR A 195 12.32 -7.94 7.75
C TYR A 195 11.96 -9.34 8.26
N ALA A 196 11.16 -10.09 7.49
CA ALA A 196 10.74 -11.43 7.88
C ALA A 196 11.93 -12.40 7.95
N TYR A 197 12.91 -12.25 7.05
CA TYR A 197 14.11 -13.06 7.05
C TYR A 197 14.95 -12.81 8.32
N ILE A 198 15.22 -11.55 8.68
CA ILE A 198 15.94 -11.20 9.92
C ILE A 198 15.22 -11.76 11.16
N VAL A 199 13.92 -11.53 11.26
CA VAL A 199 13.13 -11.99 12.43
C VAL A 199 13.15 -13.53 12.52
N SER A 200 12.91 -14.22 11.41
CA SER A 200 12.91 -15.70 11.40
C SER A 200 14.30 -16.31 11.64
N SER A 201 15.37 -15.71 11.11
CA SER A 201 16.74 -16.15 11.36
C SER A 201 17.16 -15.98 12.83
N SER A 202 16.59 -15.01 13.55
CA SER A 202 16.89 -14.86 14.98
C SER A 202 16.33 -16.02 15.82
N SER A 203 15.21 -16.62 15.39
CA SER A 203 14.59 -17.76 16.05
C SER A 203 15.45 -19.02 15.99
N THR A 204 16.41 -19.09 15.06
CA THR A 204 17.35 -20.23 14.96
C THR A 204 18.59 -20.06 15.84
N GLN A 205 18.64 -19.02 16.69
CA GLN A 205 19.79 -18.68 17.56
C GLN A 205 21.07 -18.30 16.81
N LEU A 206 20.99 -17.97 15.51
CA LEU A 206 22.13 -17.44 14.74
C LEU A 206 22.60 -16.07 15.28
N PHE A 207 21.65 -15.26 15.74
CA PHE A 207 21.88 -13.98 16.39
C PHE A 207 20.65 -13.61 17.23
N LYS A 208 20.83 -12.70 18.18
CA LYS A 208 19.73 -12.08 18.93
C LYS A 208 19.69 -10.59 18.63
N HIS A 209 18.48 -10.09 18.47
CA HIS A 209 18.22 -8.69 18.17
C HIS A 209 17.05 -8.18 19.01
N SER A 210 16.97 -6.86 19.13
CA SER A 210 15.82 -6.14 19.64
C SER A 210 15.33 -5.18 18.57
N ILE A 211 14.02 -4.94 18.54
CA ILE A 211 13.39 -3.99 17.64
C ILE A 211 12.62 -2.99 18.50
N ASN A 212 12.94 -1.71 18.37
CA ASN A 212 12.18 -0.61 18.97
C ASN A 212 11.96 0.47 17.91
N ASP A 213 10.72 0.88 17.67
CA ASP A 213 10.36 1.87 16.63
C ASP A 213 11.01 1.61 15.25
N ASN A 214 11.01 0.34 14.79
CA ASN A 214 11.66 -0.12 13.56
C ASN A 214 13.19 0.02 13.52
N ILE A 215 13.83 0.31 14.66
CA ILE A 215 15.28 0.32 14.81
C ILE A 215 15.72 -1.06 15.29
N PHE A 216 16.49 -1.74 14.47
CA PHE A 216 17.11 -3.02 14.79
C PHE A 216 18.42 -2.80 15.55
N ASN A 217 18.59 -3.53 16.64
CA ASN A 217 19.84 -3.59 17.39
C ASN A 217 20.23 -5.05 17.63
N VAL A 218 21.34 -5.48 17.02
CA VAL A 218 21.87 -6.86 17.15
C VAL A 218 22.91 -6.90 18.27
N PHE A 219 22.61 -7.63 19.34
CA PHE A 219 23.42 -7.64 20.57
C PHE A 219 24.17 -8.95 20.82
N GLU A 220 23.81 -10.03 20.12
CA GLU A 220 24.49 -11.33 20.20
C GLU A 220 24.52 -11.98 18.82
N MET A 221 25.63 -12.62 18.45
CA MET A 221 25.77 -13.31 17.16
C MET A 221 26.68 -14.51 17.30
N ASN A 222 26.37 -15.59 16.57
CA ASN A 222 27.22 -16.76 16.48
C ASN A 222 28.56 -16.41 15.81
N GLU A 223 29.68 -16.82 16.44
CA GLU A 223 31.04 -16.51 15.95
C GLU A 223 31.30 -17.05 14.54
N TYR A 224 30.83 -18.26 14.22
CA TYR A 224 31.02 -18.82 12.87
C TYR A 224 30.28 -17.98 11.82
N LEU A 225 29.05 -17.55 12.10
CA LEU A 225 28.29 -16.70 11.18
C LEU A 225 29.00 -15.36 10.98
N LYS A 226 29.40 -14.70 12.07
CA LYS A 226 30.12 -13.43 12.05
C LYS A 226 31.38 -13.49 11.18
N ASP A 227 32.18 -14.54 11.32
CA ASP A 227 33.47 -14.64 10.65
C ASP A 227 33.35 -15.07 9.18
N ASN A 228 32.27 -15.78 8.80
CA ASN A 228 32.15 -16.39 7.47
C ASN A 228 31.14 -15.71 6.54
N ILE A 229 30.19 -14.92 7.05
CA ILE A 229 29.07 -14.40 6.25
C ILE A 229 29.54 -13.53 5.08
N GLU A 230 30.58 -12.71 5.27
CA GLU A 230 31.11 -11.85 4.21
C GLU A 230 31.75 -12.67 3.09
N GLY A 231 32.56 -13.67 3.44
CA GLY A 231 33.17 -14.58 2.47
C GLY A 231 32.12 -15.36 1.67
N LYS A 232 31.08 -15.86 2.36
CA LYS A 232 29.97 -16.58 1.72
C LYS A 232 29.13 -15.68 0.82
N LEU A 233 28.90 -14.42 1.22
CA LEU A 233 28.22 -13.44 0.38
C LEU A 233 29.02 -13.14 -0.88
N ASN A 234 30.32 -12.86 -0.76
CA ASN A 234 31.19 -12.60 -1.90
C ASN A 234 31.22 -13.80 -2.87
N GLN A 235 31.35 -15.02 -2.34
CA GLN A 235 31.27 -16.24 -3.15
C GLN A 235 29.92 -16.35 -3.89
N ARG A 236 28.79 -16.04 -3.21
CA ARG A 236 27.46 -16.12 -3.80
C ARG A 236 27.24 -15.07 -4.88
N ILE A 237 27.84 -13.88 -4.73
CA ILE A 237 27.81 -12.79 -5.72
C ILE A 237 28.64 -13.18 -6.96
N SER A 238 29.85 -13.71 -6.79
CA SER A 238 30.70 -14.13 -7.91
C SER A 238 30.12 -15.29 -8.72
N ASN A 239 29.25 -16.10 -8.11
CA ASN A 239 28.56 -17.20 -8.80
C ASN A 239 27.34 -16.73 -9.64
N GLN A 240 27.05 -15.43 -9.70
CA GLN A 240 26.00 -14.84 -10.53
C GLN A 240 26.55 -14.39 -11.89
N GLY A 241 25.66 -14.22 -12.88
CA GLY A 241 26.06 -13.66 -14.18
C GLY A 241 26.53 -12.21 -14.09
N ASP A 242 27.44 -11.82 -14.99
CA ASP A 242 28.21 -10.56 -14.93
C ASP A 242 27.37 -9.29 -14.67
N SER A 243 26.19 -9.17 -15.29
CA SER A 243 25.32 -7.99 -15.12
C SER A 243 24.72 -7.88 -13.71
N VAL A 244 24.38 -9.01 -13.09
CA VAL A 244 23.73 -9.06 -11.76
C VAL A 244 24.77 -8.92 -10.64
N THR A 245 25.99 -9.40 -10.89
CA THR A 245 27.13 -9.29 -9.98
C THR A 245 27.42 -7.83 -9.60
N GLN A 246 27.36 -6.90 -10.57
CA GLN A 246 27.61 -5.47 -10.31
C GLN A 246 26.55 -4.83 -9.40
N GLU A 247 25.27 -5.17 -9.58
CA GLU A 247 24.19 -4.68 -8.72
C GLU A 247 24.37 -5.15 -7.27
N TYR A 248 24.72 -6.42 -7.07
CA TYR A 248 24.96 -6.96 -5.72
C TYR A 248 26.23 -6.40 -5.07
N LEU A 249 27.30 -6.18 -5.83
CA LEU A 249 28.50 -5.50 -5.32
C LEU A 249 28.16 -4.06 -4.90
N ASN A 250 27.38 -3.35 -5.70
CA ASN A 250 26.93 -2.00 -5.39
C ASN A 250 26.06 -1.95 -4.12
N PHE A 251 25.17 -2.93 -3.93
CA PHE A 251 24.37 -3.03 -2.71
C PHE A 251 25.22 -3.37 -1.49
N LYS A 252 26.20 -4.29 -1.62
CA LYS A 252 27.17 -4.58 -0.55
C LYS A 252 27.91 -3.31 -0.12
N THR A 253 28.44 -2.54 -1.07
CA THR A 253 29.13 -1.27 -0.78
C THR A 253 28.22 -0.27 -0.06
N THR A 254 26.92 -0.24 -0.38
CA THR A 254 25.95 0.63 0.29
C THR A 254 25.77 0.24 1.75
N ILE A 255 25.69 -1.06 2.04
CA ILE A 255 25.64 -1.59 3.40
C ILE A 255 26.94 -1.25 4.13
N ASP A 256 28.09 -1.47 3.49
CA ASP A 256 29.41 -1.13 4.05
C ASP A 256 29.48 0.36 4.45
N ASP A 257 29.03 1.26 3.57
CA ASP A 257 29.03 2.71 3.80
C ASP A 257 28.04 3.12 4.90
N TYR A 258 26.86 2.48 4.98
CA TYR A 258 25.90 2.74 6.04
C TYR A 258 26.47 2.43 7.43
N PHE A 259 27.34 1.42 7.56
CA PHE A 259 27.91 0.97 8.83
C PHE A 259 29.31 1.50 9.12
N LYS A 260 29.90 2.32 8.25
CA LYS A 260 31.05 3.16 8.61
C LYS A 260 30.68 4.20 9.69
#